data_AF-A0A345IMS3-F1
#
_entry.id   AF-A0A345IMS3-F1
#
_cell.length_a   1.000
_cell.length_b   1.000
_cell.length_c   1.000
_cell.angle_alpha   90.00
_cell.angle_beta   90.00
_cell.angle_gamma   90.00
#
_symmetry.space_group_name_H-M   'P 1'
#
loop_
_entity.id
_entity.type
_entity.pdbx_description
1 polymer ?
#
loop_
_entity_poly.entity_id
_entity_poly.type
_entity_poly.pdbx_seq_one_letter_code
_entity_poly.pdbx_strand_id
1 'polypeptide(L)'
;MLRHLLQRLDHHALRSAILADAAETRYRADRTRWQHQMNSARQDLAFLKRYGTPEELACGQRHLRAVRAERPRRRDAVPMPDWMRRLLSTLRP
;
A
#
# COMPACT_ATOMS: atom_id res chain seq x y z
N MET A 1 -26.32 32.77 -3.53
CA MET A 1 -26.24 31.45 -2.84
C MET A 1 -25.75 30.31 -3.75
N LEU A 2 -26.32 30.10 -4.94
CA LEU A 2 -25.98 28.97 -5.82
C LEU A 2 -24.48 28.85 -6.19
N ARG A 3 -23.83 29.98 -6.50
CA ARG A 3 -22.40 30.03 -6.90
C ARG A 3 -21.43 29.64 -5.78
N HIS A 4 -21.79 29.92 -4.52
CA HIS A 4 -21.03 29.54 -3.34
C HIS A 4 -21.16 28.04 -3.01
N LEU A 5 -22.34 27.46 -3.26
CA LEU A 5 -22.57 26.02 -3.15
C LEU A 5 -21.77 25.23 -4.19
N LEU A 6 -21.73 25.71 -5.44
CA LEU A 6 -20.91 25.12 -6.51
C LEU A 6 -19.40 25.17 -6.19
N GLN A 7 -18.88 26.32 -5.76
CA GLN A 7 -17.47 26.44 -5.36
C GLN A 7 -17.10 25.54 -4.17
N ARG A 8 -18.00 25.33 -3.22
CA ARG A 8 -17.79 24.42 -2.09
C ARG A 8 -17.73 22.95 -2.53
N LEU A 9 -18.56 22.56 -3.49
CA LEU A 9 -18.52 21.21 -4.08
C LEU A 9 -17.21 20.97 -4.84
N ASP A 10 -16.75 21.95 -5.62
CA ASP A 10 -15.48 21.87 -6.35
C ASP A 10 -14.28 21.76 -5.41
N HIS A 11 -14.27 22.55 -4.32
CA HIS A 11 -13.21 22.49 -3.33
C HIS A 11 -13.20 21.17 -2.55
N HIS A 12 -14.39 20.64 -2.22
CA HIS A 12 -14.52 19.34 -1.58
C HIS A 12 -14.07 18.21 -2.51
N ALA A 13 -14.43 18.28 -3.80
CA ALA A 13 -13.99 17.32 -4.80
C ALA A 13 -12.46 17.31 -4.93
N LEU A 14 -11.83 18.48 -5.07
CA LEU A 14 -10.37 18.60 -5.12
C LEU A 14 -9.69 18.05 -3.87
N ARG A 15 -10.23 18.35 -2.67
CA ARG A 15 -9.69 17.83 -1.41
C ARG A 15 -9.79 16.31 -1.33
N SER A 16 -10.93 15.73 -1.71
CA SER A 16 -11.11 14.27 -1.73
C SER A 16 -10.16 13.58 -2.72
N ALA A 17 -9.89 14.23 -3.85
CA ALA A 17 -8.93 13.81 -4.85
C ALA A 17 -7.50 13.73 -4.28
N ILE A 18 -7.02 14.82 -3.69
CA ILE A 18 -5.68 14.90 -3.09
C ILE A 18 -5.51 13.84 -2.00
N LEU A 19 -6.53 13.64 -1.16
CA LEU A 19 -6.49 12.63 -0.10
C LEU A 19 -6.42 11.20 -0.65
N ALA A 20 -7.12 10.91 -1.75
CA ALA A 20 -7.07 9.61 -2.39
C ALA A 20 -5.71 9.32 -3.05
N ASP A 21 -5.12 10.31 -3.73
CA ASP A 21 -3.79 10.18 -4.33
C ASP A 21 -2.69 10.01 -3.27
N ALA A 22 -2.77 10.77 -2.18
CA ALA A 22 -1.88 10.62 -1.03
C ALA A 22 -2.01 9.23 -0.39
N ALA A 23 -3.24 8.71 -0.27
CA ALA A 23 -3.50 7.39 0.29
C ALA A 23 -2.97 6.26 -0.62
N GLU A 24 -3.16 6.36 -1.94
CA GLU A 24 -2.62 5.41 -2.91
C GLU A 24 -1.07 5.44 -2.93
N THR A 25 -0.48 6.64 -2.86
CA THR A 25 0.98 6.80 -2.78
C THR A 25 1.54 6.15 -1.51
N ARG A 26 0.90 6.38 -0.37
CA ARG A 26 1.27 5.73 0.91
C ARG A 26 1.13 4.21 0.83
N TYR A 27 0.02 3.70 0.29
CA TYR A 27 -0.17 2.27 0.09
C TYR A 27 0.95 1.64 -0.76
N ARG A 28 1.37 2.32 -1.83
CA ARG A 28 2.49 1.84 -2.66
C ARG A 28 3.80 1.83 -1.89
N ALA A 29 4.10 2.86 -1.11
CA ALA A 29 5.28 2.91 -0.26
C ALA A 29 5.29 1.76 0.77
N ASP A 30 4.17 1.56 1.47
CA ASP A 30 4.01 0.48 2.45
C ASP A 30 4.15 -0.89 1.78
N ARG A 31 3.57 -1.09 0.59
CA ARG A 31 3.68 -2.34 -0.17
C ARG A 31 5.13 -2.61 -0.59
N THR A 32 5.87 -1.59 -1.01
CA THR A 32 7.28 -1.72 -1.38
C THR A 32 8.11 -2.11 -0.15
N ARG A 33 7.91 -1.44 1.00
CA ARG A 33 8.58 -1.79 2.26
C ARG A 33 8.30 -3.22 2.69
N TRP A 34 7.02 -3.63 2.67
CA TRP A 34 6.60 -4.99 2.96
C TRP A 34 7.27 -6.02 2.03
N GLN A 35 7.36 -5.70 0.74
CA GLN A 35 8.01 -6.59 -0.24
C GLN A 35 9.50 -6.79 0.06
N HIS A 36 10.20 -5.74 0.48
CA HIS A 36 11.60 -5.85 0.91
C HIS A 36 11.75 -6.74 2.15
N GLN A 37 10.92 -6.54 3.16
CA GLN A 37 10.92 -7.38 4.37
C GLN A 37 10.62 -8.85 4.05
N MET A 38 9.65 -9.09 3.16
CA MET A 38 9.29 -10.44 2.72
C MET A 38 10.45 -11.12 1.99
N ASN A 39 11.20 -10.38 1.18
CA ASN A 39 12.38 -10.91 0.49
C ASN A 39 13.51 -11.23 1.48
N SER A 40 13.78 -10.34 2.42
CA SER A 40 14.78 -10.57 3.48
C SER A 40 14.43 -11.83 4.28
N ALA A 41 13.20 -11.93 4.80
CA ALA A 41 12.75 -13.08 5.58
C ALA A 41 12.81 -14.40 4.78
N ARG A 42 12.61 -14.36 3.46
CA ARG A 42 12.77 -15.54 2.59
C ARG A 42 14.23 -15.95 2.43
N GLN A 43 15.13 -14.98 2.29
CA GLN A 43 16.57 -15.23 2.20
C GLN A 43 17.08 -15.82 3.52
N ASP A 44 16.69 -15.25 4.65
CA ASP A 44 17.03 -15.76 5.98
C ASP A 44 16.51 -17.19 6.16
N LEU A 45 15.26 -17.45 5.78
CA LEU A 45 14.70 -18.80 5.85
C LEU A 45 15.43 -19.79 4.92
N ALA A 46 15.86 -19.35 3.74
CA ALA A 46 16.64 -20.18 2.82
C ALA A 46 18.02 -20.52 3.38
N PHE A 47 18.68 -19.56 4.04
CA PHE A 47 19.92 -19.79 4.76
C PHE A 47 19.73 -20.80 5.90
N LEU A 48 18.71 -20.60 6.74
CA LEU A 48 18.40 -21.50 7.87
C LEU A 48 18.02 -22.91 7.43
N LYS A 49 17.38 -23.09 6.27
CA LYS A 49 17.11 -24.43 5.70
C LYS A 49 18.38 -25.21 5.36
N ARG A 50 19.48 -24.51 5.06
CA ARG A 50 20.73 -25.12 4.62
C ARG A 50 21.74 -25.27 5.75
N TYR A 51 21.73 -24.34 6.71
CA TYR A 51 22.77 -24.24 7.73
C TYR A 51 22.25 -24.15 9.17
N GLY A 52 20.93 -23.96 9.36
CA GLY A 52 20.33 -23.74 10.67
C GLY A 52 19.90 -25.02 11.38
N THR A 53 19.66 -24.89 12.67
CA THR A 53 19.04 -25.92 13.51
C THR A 53 17.53 -26.01 13.27
N PRO A 54 16.87 -27.12 13.66
CA PRO A 54 15.42 -27.24 13.57
C PRO A 54 14.65 -26.13 14.30
N GLU A 55 15.17 -25.66 15.44
CA GLU A 55 14.54 -24.60 16.24
C GLU A 55 14.62 -23.24 15.54
N GLU A 56 15.79 -22.90 14.98
CA GLU A 56 15.98 -21.67 14.21
C GLU A 56 15.12 -21.69 12.95
N LEU A 57 15.03 -22.84 12.27
CA LEU A 57 14.14 -23.01 11.12
C LEU A 57 12.68 -22.75 11.50
N ALA A 58 12.21 -23.28 12.63
CA ALA A 58 10.86 -23.03 13.13
C ALA A 58 10.64 -21.55 13.51
N CYS A 59 11.66 -20.88 14.05
CA CYS A 59 11.62 -19.44 14.30
C CYS A 59 11.52 -18.63 13.00
N GLY A 60 12.37 -18.91 12.01
CA GLY A 60 12.34 -18.27 10.70
C GLY A 60 11.03 -18.47 9.96
N GLN A 61 10.42 -19.66 10.07
CA GLN A 61 9.09 -19.90 9.51
C GLN A 61 8.00 -19.08 10.18
N ARG A 62 8.06 -18.92 11.52
CA ARG A 62 7.13 -18.06 12.27
C ARG A 62 7.30 -16.59 11.87
N HIS A 63 8.53 -16.11 11.76
CA HIS A 63 8.82 -14.75 11.30
C HIS A 63 8.28 -14.50 9.88
N LEU A 64 8.51 -15.42 8.94
CA LEU A 64 7.99 -15.30 7.57
C LEU A 64 6.46 -15.25 7.53
N ARG A 65 5.77 -16.02 8.39
CA ARG A 65 4.31 -15.99 8.51
C ARG A 65 3.83 -14.64 9.07
N ALA A 66 4.51 -14.09 10.07
CA ALA A 66 4.18 -12.79 10.64
C ALA A 66 4.30 -11.68 9.58
N VAL A 67 5.43 -11.60 8.87
CA VAL A 67 5.63 -10.62 7.78
C VAL A 67 4.54 -10.79 6.71
N ARG A 68 4.18 -12.02 6.34
CA ARG A 68 3.11 -12.25 5.35
C ARG A 68 1.74 -11.75 5.82
N ALA A 69 1.45 -11.82 7.12
CA ALA A 69 0.18 -11.35 7.69
C ALA A 69 0.07 -9.82 7.67
N GLU A 70 1.19 -9.11 7.76
CA GLU A 70 1.30 -7.64 7.71
C GLU A 70 1.18 -7.06 6.29
N ARG A 71 0.78 -7.86 5.29
CA ARG A 71 0.66 -7.41 3.91
C ARG A 71 -0.31 -6.22 3.81
N PRO A 72 0.15 -5.05 3.34
CA PRO A 72 -0.72 -3.88 3.17
C PRO A 72 -1.91 -4.20 2.26
N ARG A 73 -3.09 -3.72 2.62
CA ARG A 73 -4.31 -3.88 1.82
C ARG A 73 -4.69 -2.57 1.16
N ARG A 74 -5.05 -2.66 -0.12
CA ARG A 74 -5.51 -1.49 -0.89
C ARG A 74 -6.78 -0.86 -0.31
N ARG A 75 -7.57 -1.60 0.49
CA ARG A 75 -8.79 -1.10 1.13
C ARG A 75 -8.52 -0.03 2.20
N ASP A 76 -7.29 0.05 2.70
CA ASP A 76 -6.85 1.10 3.62
C ASP A 76 -6.50 2.40 2.87
N ALA A 77 -6.49 2.37 1.52
CA ALA A 77 -6.43 3.55 0.68
C ALA A 77 -7.84 3.97 0.28
N VAL A 78 -8.22 5.22 0.60
CA VAL A 78 -9.50 5.81 0.19
C VAL A 78 -9.66 5.65 -1.33
N PRO A 79 -10.76 5.04 -1.83
CA PRO A 79 -10.92 4.82 -3.25
C PRO A 79 -10.96 6.16 -3.98
N MET A 80 -10.03 6.33 -4.93
CA MET A 80 -9.97 7.52 -5.76
C MET A 80 -11.27 7.65 -6.59
N PRO A 81 -11.95 8.81 -6.54
CA PRO A 81 -13.18 9.02 -7.29
C PRO A 81 -13.00 8.76 -8.79
N ASP A 82 -14.02 8.21 -9.45
CA ASP A 82 -13.94 7.80 -10.86
C ASP A 82 -13.62 8.96 -11.82
N TRP A 83 -14.08 10.17 -11.49
CA TRP A 83 -13.76 11.36 -12.29
C TRP A 83 -12.26 11.70 -12.24
N MET A 84 -11.61 11.48 -11.10
CA MET A 84 -10.17 11.70 -10.95
C MET A 84 -9.34 10.61 -11.62
N ARG A 85 -9.81 9.35 -11.60
CA ARG A 85 -9.19 8.29 -12.42
C ARG A 85 -9.19 8.65 -13.90
N ARG A 86 -10.32 9.17 -14.41
CA ARG A 86 -10.43 9.62 -15.80
C ARG A 86 -9.50 10.80 -16.08
N LEU A 87 -9.44 11.78 -15.18
CA LEU A 87 -8.59 12.97 -15.37
C LEU A 87 -7.09 12.63 -15.37
N LEU A 88 -6.64 11.73 -14.49
CA LEU A 88 -5.24 11.26 -14.51
C LEU A 88 -4.94 10.38 -15.72
N SER A 89 -5.90 9.59 -16.21
CA SER A 89 -5.71 8.83 -17.45
C SER A 89 -5.61 9.72 -18.68
N THR A 90 -6.20 10.93 -18.67
CA THR A 90 -6.05 11.91 -19.75
C THR A 90 -4.76 12.72 -19.67
N LEU A 91 -4.08 12.74 -18.52
CA LEU A 91 -2.84 13.50 -18.29
C LEU A 91 -1.57 12.64 -18.45
N ARG A 92 -1.70 11.32 -18.65
CA ARG A 92 -0.57 10.44 -18.93
C ARG A 92 -0.46 10.27 -20.46
N PRO A 93 0.65 10.71 -21.10
CA PRO A 93 0.84 10.57 -22.54
C PRO A 93 0.97 9.09 -22.96
#